data_AF-A0A424K9Z8-F1
#
_entry.id   AF-A0A424K9Z8-F1
#
_cell.length_a   1.000
_cell.length_b   1.000
_cell.length_c   1.000
_cell.angle_alpha   90.00
_cell.angle_beta   90.00
_cell.angle_gamma   90.00
#
_symmetry.space_group_name_H-M   'P 1'
#
loop_
_entity.id
_entity.type
_entity.pdbx_description
1 polymer ?
#
loop_
_entity_poly.entity_id
_entity_poly.type
_entity_poly.pdbx_seq_one_letter_code
_entity_poly.pdbx_strand_id
1 'polypeptide(L)'
;MSDPIFDQERRECPPTLDYRVEQLVPVVVGAHPRAEIADRPWANRLVRSMRTILRTRGFELTDGPIPLVMTDVWYLNDEALRIQPTISIGDPSVNATSAYLANRLPCAYAIENACQLLLDPELLEPRVCLWGIDDESTGLAMDRFETRWLEEFLDAVENVVEA
;
A
#
# COMPACT_ATOMS: atom_id res chain seq x y z
N MET A 1 2.95 4.98 30.24
CA MET A 1 3.93 5.20 29.17
C MET A 1 3.10 5.53 27.93
N SER A 2 3.26 6.70 27.32
CA SER A 2 2.57 7.04 26.07
C SER A 2 3.37 6.47 24.91
N ASP A 3 2.68 5.81 23.99
CA ASP A 3 3.22 5.35 22.72
C ASP A 3 2.77 6.34 21.65
N PRO A 4 3.64 7.29 21.25
CA PRO A 4 3.24 8.38 20.35
C PRO A 4 2.84 7.88 18.97
N ILE A 5 3.38 6.73 18.52
CA ILE A 5 3.05 6.13 17.23
C ILE A 5 1.62 5.58 17.31
N PHE A 6 1.34 4.78 18.33
CA PHE A 6 -0.01 4.24 18.55
C PHE A 6 -1.05 5.37 18.72
N ASP A 7 -0.73 6.38 19.53
CA ASP A 7 -1.60 7.53 19.78
C ASP A 7 -1.86 8.36 18.50
N GLN A 8 -0.90 8.40 17.58
CA GLN A 8 -1.07 9.02 16.27
C GLN A 8 -1.94 8.15 15.35
N GLU A 9 -1.66 6.85 15.23
CA GLU A 9 -2.43 5.92 14.41
C GLU A 9 -3.91 5.88 14.83
N ARG A 10 -4.22 5.95 16.13
CA ARG A 10 -5.60 6.02 16.64
C ARG A 10 -6.31 7.32 16.33
N ARG A 11 -5.58 8.42 16.15
CA ARG A 11 -6.15 9.70 15.70
C ARG A 11 -6.39 9.71 14.20
N GLU A 12 -5.46 9.14 13.43
CA GLU A 12 -5.54 9.05 11.96
C GLU A 12 -6.43 7.90 11.45
N CYS A 13 -6.82 6.96 12.30
CA CYS A 13 -7.73 5.88 11.93
C CYS A 13 -8.47 5.41 13.18
N PRO A 14 -9.41 6.22 13.71
CA PRO A 14 -10.14 5.86 14.92
C PRO A 14 -11.03 4.64 14.68
N PRO A 15 -11.30 3.80 15.70
CA PRO A 15 -12.24 2.68 15.57
C PRO A 15 -13.66 3.08 15.16
N THR A 16 -14.02 4.34 15.39
CA THR A 16 -15.33 4.93 15.06
C THR A 16 -15.35 5.60 13.70
N LEU A 17 -14.27 5.48 12.91
CA LEU A 17 -14.21 6.04 11.56
C LEU A 17 -15.30 5.41 10.71
N ASP A 18 -16.22 6.24 10.23
CA ASP A 18 -17.13 5.87 9.16
C ASP A 18 -16.39 6.07 7.84
N TYR A 19 -16.43 5.07 6.96
CA TYR A 19 -15.69 5.09 5.70
C TYR A 19 -16.54 4.52 4.58
N ARG A 20 -16.32 5.03 3.36
CA ARG A 20 -16.80 4.42 2.13
C ARG A 20 -15.68 3.60 1.51
N VAL A 21 -16.01 2.48 0.86
CA VAL A 21 -14.99 1.58 0.27
C VAL A 21 -14.16 2.31 -0.78
N GLU A 22 -14.75 3.27 -1.48
CA GLU A 22 -14.13 4.12 -2.51
C GLU A 22 -13.05 5.05 -1.94
N GLN A 23 -13.03 5.26 -0.62
CA GLN A 23 -11.97 6.03 0.02
C GLN A 23 -10.77 5.17 0.37
N LEU A 24 -10.93 3.84 0.43
CA LEU A 24 -9.86 2.97 0.90
C LEU A 24 -8.74 2.87 -0.13
N VAL A 25 -7.50 2.93 0.36
CA VAL A 25 -6.30 2.61 -0.40
C VAL A 25 -5.65 1.39 0.23
N PRO A 26 -6.00 0.17 -0.24
CA PRO A 26 -5.45 -1.05 0.32
C PRO A 26 -3.93 -1.11 0.17
N VAL A 27 -3.24 -1.26 1.31
CA VAL A 27 -1.84 -1.69 1.38
C VAL A 27 -1.83 -3.15 1.81
N VAL A 28 -1.70 -4.04 0.83
CA VAL A 28 -2.01 -5.46 0.96
C VAL A 28 -0.76 -6.27 1.25
N VAL A 29 -0.80 -7.04 2.33
CA VAL A 29 0.24 -8.03 2.71
C VAL A 29 -0.32 -9.44 2.69
N GLY A 30 0.55 -10.44 2.64
CA GLY A 30 0.13 -11.84 2.73
C GLY A 30 -0.50 -12.19 4.08
N ALA A 31 -1.45 -13.14 4.11
CA ALA A 31 -2.00 -13.67 5.37
C ALA A 31 -1.08 -14.70 6.08
N HIS A 32 0.10 -15.00 5.51
CA HIS A 32 1.05 -15.95 6.09
C HIS A 32 1.80 -15.32 7.30
N PRO A 33 2.11 -16.07 8.38
CA PRO A 33 2.84 -15.53 9.53
C PRO A 33 4.18 -14.86 9.20
N ARG A 34 4.86 -15.30 8.13
CA ARG A 34 6.06 -14.61 7.61
C ARG A 34 5.74 -13.16 7.21
N ALA A 35 4.65 -12.94 6.49
CA ALA A 35 4.27 -11.61 6.03
C ALA A 35 3.86 -10.72 7.22
N GLU A 36 3.26 -11.29 8.26
CA GLU A 36 2.99 -10.57 9.52
C GLU A 36 4.26 -10.06 10.20
N ILE A 37 5.36 -10.83 10.12
CA ILE A 37 6.65 -10.47 10.73
C ILE A 37 7.47 -9.53 9.86
N ALA A 38 7.51 -9.77 8.54
CA ALA A 38 8.41 -9.07 7.61
C ALA A 38 7.70 -7.96 6.83
N ASP A 39 6.59 -8.27 6.15
CA ASP A 39 5.97 -7.37 5.18
C ASP A 39 5.03 -6.34 5.85
N ARG A 40 4.29 -6.74 6.89
CA ARG A 40 3.36 -5.85 7.61
C ARG A 40 4.04 -4.65 8.27
N PRO A 41 5.23 -4.76 8.91
CA PRO A 41 5.95 -3.59 9.39
C PRO A 41 6.27 -2.56 8.29
N TRP A 42 6.66 -3.01 7.10
CA TRP A 42 6.87 -2.13 5.93
C TRP A 42 5.57 -1.47 5.47
N ALA A 43 4.49 -2.24 5.38
CA ALA A 43 3.17 -1.71 5.05
C ALA A 43 2.69 -0.63 6.05
N ASN A 44 2.88 -0.87 7.36
CA ASN A 44 2.54 0.10 8.41
C ASN A 44 3.41 1.36 8.31
N ARG A 45 4.70 1.23 7.98
CA ARG A 45 5.57 2.40 7.71
C ARG A 45 5.05 3.19 6.52
N LEU A 46 4.75 2.54 5.40
CA LEU A 46 4.26 3.21 4.20
C LEU A 46 2.93 3.91 4.42
N VAL A 47 1.97 3.26 5.10
CA VAL A 47 0.68 3.88 5.45
C VAL A 47 0.88 5.16 6.27
N ARG A 48 1.83 5.17 7.22
CA ARG A 48 2.16 6.39 7.99
C ARG A 48 2.77 7.48 7.12
N SER A 49 3.65 7.13 6.17
CA SER A 49 4.17 8.07 5.17
C SER A 49 3.04 8.68 4.33
N MET A 50 2.17 7.83 3.76
CA MET A 50 1.03 8.25 2.95
C MET A 50 0.09 9.20 3.71
N ARG A 51 -0.31 8.83 4.93
CA ARG A 51 -1.18 9.68 5.78
C ARG A 51 -0.53 11.01 6.12
N THR A 52 0.78 11.02 6.33
CA THR A 52 1.52 12.27 6.56
C THR A 52 1.44 13.20 5.35
N ILE A 53 1.65 12.67 4.14
CA ILE A 53 1.57 13.43 2.89
C ILE A 53 0.15 13.95 2.66
N LEU A 54 -0.86 13.07 2.75
CA LEU A 54 -2.27 13.41 2.54
C LEU A 54 -2.73 14.54 3.50
N ARG A 55 -2.33 14.47 4.76
CA ARG A 55 -2.60 15.54 5.73
C ARG A 55 -1.92 16.85 5.35
N THR A 56 -0.67 16.81 4.87
CA THR A 56 0.02 18.02 4.38
C THR A 56 -0.67 18.60 3.15
N ARG A 57 -1.33 17.77 2.33
CA ARG A 57 -2.19 18.17 1.21
C ARG A 57 -3.56 18.71 1.65
N GLY A 58 -3.90 18.60 2.94
CA GLY A 58 -5.13 19.15 3.52
C GLY A 58 -6.32 18.19 3.56
N PHE A 59 -6.10 16.90 3.28
CA PHE A 59 -7.16 15.91 3.43
C PHE A 59 -7.49 15.65 4.90
N GLU A 60 -8.78 15.74 5.20
CA GLU A 60 -9.37 15.29 6.46
C GLU A 60 -9.82 13.83 6.33
N LEU A 61 -9.96 13.16 7.47
CA LEU A 61 -10.27 11.73 7.55
C LEU A 61 -11.59 11.33 6.89
N THR A 62 -12.54 12.27 6.80
CA THR A 62 -13.90 12.00 6.31
C THR A 62 -14.02 12.09 4.80
N ASP A 63 -13.13 12.84 4.14
CA ASP A 63 -13.35 13.27 2.75
C ASP A 63 -12.17 12.95 1.81
N GLY A 64 -11.11 12.34 2.34
CA GLY A 64 -9.92 11.97 1.56
C GLY A 64 -9.68 10.46 1.43
N PRO A 65 -8.59 10.08 0.75
CA PRO A 65 -8.11 8.70 0.70
C PRO A 65 -7.71 8.19 2.09
N ILE A 66 -7.99 6.92 2.36
CA ILE A 66 -7.75 6.23 3.63
C ILE A 66 -6.82 5.03 3.36
N PRO A 67 -5.49 5.23 3.48
CA PRO A 67 -4.53 4.14 3.42
C PRO A 67 -4.73 3.17 4.58
N LEU A 68 -4.88 1.88 4.27
CA LEU A 68 -5.16 0.84 5.26
C LEU A 68 -4.41 -0.45 4.94
N VAL A 69 -3.69 -0.97 5.94
CA VAL A 69 -3.05 -2.28 5.80
C VAL A 69 -4.07 -3.39 5.96
N MET A 70 -4.14 -4.30 5.00
CA MET A 70 -5.03 -5.47 5.05
C MET A 70 -4.37 -6.71 4.46
N THR A 71 -4.95 -7.87 4.70
CA THR A 71 -4.46 -9.13 4.13
C THR A 71 -5.00 -9.35 2.72
N ASP A 72 -4.21 -10.08 1.93
CA ASP A 72 -4.60 -10.58 0.61
C ASP A 72 -5.91 -11.38 0.62
N VAL A 73 -6.21 -12.10 1.70
CA VAL A 73 -7.49 -12.81 1.88
C VAL A 73 -8.68 -11.85 1.86
N TRP A 74 -8.63 -10.73 2.58
CA TRP A 74 -9.74 -9.76 2.55
C TRP A 74 -9.83 -9.06 1.20
N TYR A 75 -8.69 -8.56 0.71
CA TYR A 75 -8.63 -7.83 -0.55
C TYR A 75 -9.14 -8.66 -1.74
N LEU A 76 -8.69 -9.91 -1.89
CA LEU A 76 -9.03 -10.70 -3.07
C LEU A 76 -10.48 -11.19 -3.08
N ASN A 77 -11.12 -11.31 -1.92
CA ASN A 77 -12.49 -11.81 -1.80
C ASN A 77 -13.56 -10.71 -1.88
N ASP A 78 -13.17 -9.44 -1.96
CA ASP A 78 -14.08 -8.31 -2.10
C ASP A 78 -13.81 -7.58 -3.44
N GLU A 79 -14.82 -7.56 -4.31
CA GLU A 79 -14.70 -6.90 -5.61
C GLU A 79 -14.59 -5.38 -5.50
N ALA A 80 -15.28 -4.77 -4.54
CA ALA A 80 -15.24 -3.33 -4.32
C ALA A 80 -13.87 -2.87 -3.82
N LEU A 81 -13.14 -3.72 -3.08
CA LEU A 81 -11.74 -3.47 -2.73
C LEU A 81 -10.79 -3.62 -3.92
N ARG A 82 -11.00 -4.60 -4.80
CA ARG A 82 -10.09 -4.86 -5.95
C ARG A 82 -10.09 -3.77 -7.02
N ILE A 83 -11.14 -2.97 -7.09
CA ILE A 83 -11.21 -1.82 -8.00
C ILE A 83 -10.50 -0.59 -7.44
N GLN A 84 -10.19 -0.55 -6.14
CA GLN A 84 -9.52 0.61 -5.53
C GLN A 84 -8.03 0.68 -5.88
N PRO A 85 -7.44 1.89 -5.84
CA PRO A 85 -5.99 2.06 -5.87
C PRO A 85 -5.29 1.18 -4.82
N THR A 86 -4.29 0.41 -5.21
CA THR A 86 -3.75 -0.67 -4.35
C THR A 86 -2.23 -0.72 -4.38
N ILE A 87 -1.61 -1.00 -3.23
CA ILE A 87 -0.19 -1.34 -3.12
C ILE A 87 -0.08 -2.74 -2.51
N SER A 88 0.53 -3.69 -3.20
CA SER A 88 0.84 -5.02 -2.67
C SER A 88 2.30 -5.10 -2.25
N ILE A 89 2.55 -5.56 -1.02
CA ILE A 89 3.89 -5.75 -0.47
C ILE A 89 4.06 -7.21 -0.07
N GLY A 90 5.12 -7.83 -0.58
CA GLY A 90 5.53 -9.18 -0.21
C GLY A 90 5.60 -10.13 -1.40
N ASP A 91 6.42 -11.17 -1.25
CA ASP A 91 6.74 -12.11 -2.32
C ASP A 91 5.50 -12.89 -2.80
N PRO A 92 5.33 -13.13 -4.11
CA PRO A 92 4.23 -13.91 -4.68
C PRO A 92 3.98 -15.30 -4.06
N SER A 93 4.98 -15.94 -3.45
CA SER A 93 4.81 -17.24 -2.78
C SER A 93 4.09 -17.14 -1.43
N VAL A 94 4.02 -15.95 -0.83
CA VAL A 94 3.40 -15.70 0.48
C VAL A 94 2.32 -14.61 0.47
N ASN A 95 2.19 -13.86 -0.63
CA ASN A 95 1.14 -12.87 -0.87
C ASN A 95 0.43 -13.16 -2.20
N ALA A 96 -0.84 -13.57 -2.12
CA ALA A 96 -1.66 -13.91 -3.28
C ALA A 96 -2.00 -12.70 -4.16
N THR A 97 -2.08 -11.50 -3.58
CA THR A 97 -2.26 -10.26 -4.35
C THR A 97 -1.03 -9.95 -5.20
N SER A 98 0.18 -10.16 -4.65
CA SER A 98 1.41 -10.03 -5.42
C SER A 98 1.48 -11.05 -6.56
N ALA A 99 1.11 -12.31 -6.29
CA ALA A 99 1.03 -13.33 -7.34
C ALA A 99 0.01 -12.97 -8.45
N TYR A 100 -1.12 -12.38 -8.07
CA TYR A 100 -2.13 -11.90 -9.00
C TYR A 100 -1.59 -10.74 -9.86
N LEU A 101 -0.91 -9.77 -9.26
CA LEU A 101 -0.41 -8.57 -9.97
C LEU A 101 0.85 -8.83 -10.79
N ALA A 102 1.69 -9.80 -10.41
CA ALA A 102 2.99 -10.05 -11.03
C ALA A 102 2.96 -10.28 -12.55
N ASN A 103 1.88 -10.87 -13.07
CA ASN A 103 1.70 -11.12 -14.50
C ASN A 103 0.85 -10.06 -15.21
N ARG A 104 0.42 -9.02 -14.49
CA ARG A 104 -0.52 -7.99 -14.97
C ARG A 104 0.09 -6.59 -15.00
N LEU A 105 1.08 -6.34 -14.14
CA LEU A 105 1.77 -5.06 -14.07
C LEU A 105 3.12 -5.16 -14.79
N PRO A 106 3.52 -4.12 -15.54
CA PRO A 106 4.86 -4.07 -16.12
C PRO A 106 5.91 -3.84 -15.02
N CYS A 107 7.13 -4.31 -15.28
CA CYS A 107 8.26 -4.09 -14.38
C CYS A 107 8.80 -2.66 -14.55
N ALA A 108 8.62 -1.82 -13.53
CA ALA A 108 9.11 -0.44 -13.50
C ALA A 108 10.52 -0.35 -12.92
N TYR A 109 10.87 -1.25 -12.00
CA TYR A 109 12.20 -1.34 -11.40
C TYR A 109 12.47 -2.76 -10.91
N ALA A 110 13.68 -3.24 -11.15
CA ALA A 110 14.16 -4.50 -10.59
C ALA A 110 15.67 -4.44 -10.39
N ILE A 111 16.13 -5.05 -9.30
CA ILE A 111 17.52 -5.47 -9.15
C ILE A 111 17.52 -7.00 -9.28
N GLU A 112 18.29 -7.50 -10.25
CA GLU A 112 18.40 -8.93 -10.51
C GLU A 112 18.75 -9.68 -9.22
N ASN A 113 17.99 -10.74 -8.92
CA ASN A 113 18.14 -11.56 -7.71
C ASN A 113 18.03 -10.80 -6.37
N ALA A 114 17.41 -9.62 -6.33
CA ALA A 114 17.20 -8.89 -5.07
C ALA A 114 15.74 -8.44 -4.89
N CYS A 115 15.22 -7.60 -5.80
CA CYS A 115 13.89 -7.03 -5.62
C CYS A 115 13.19 -6.68 -6.93
N GLN A 116 11.86 -6.56 -6.86
CA GLN A 116 11.00 -6.14 -7.95
C GLN A 116 10.01 -5.07 -7.48
N LEU A 117 9.70 -4.15 -8.38
CA LEU A 117 8.67 -3.13 -8.26
C LEU A 117 7.96 -3.03 -9.61
N LEU A 118 6.69 -3.41 -9.60
CA LEU A 118 5.81 -3.46 -10.76
C LEU A 118 4.72 -2.42 -10.59
N LEU A 119 4.51 -1.59 -11.61
CA LEU A 119 3.45 -0.60 -11.70
C LEU A 119 3.36 -0.11 -13.14
N ASP A 120 2.18 0.34 -13.54
CA ASP A 120 2.03 1.14 -14.76
C ASP A 120 2.68 2.52 -14.54
N PRO A 121 3.72 2.93 -15.31
CA PRO A 121 4.35 4.23 -15.15
C PRO A 121 3.41 5.42 -15.39
N GLU A 122 2.31 5.22 -16.11
CA GLU A 122 1.28 6.23 -16.33
C GLU A 122 0.24 6.27 -15.20
N LEU A 123 0.22 5.26 -14.33
CA LEU A 123 -0.69 5.13 -13.19
C LEU A 123 -2.18 5.31 -13.57
N LEU A 124 -2.57 4.86 -14.77
CA LEU A 124 -3.97 4.93 -15.22
C LEU A 124 -4.89 4.09 -14.32
N GLU A 125 -4.40 2.92 -13.93
CA GLU A 125 -4.93 2.14 -12.81
C GLU A 125 -3.87 2.13 -11.71
N PRO A 126 -4.01 2.93 -10.63
CA PRO A 126 -3.00 3.09 -9.61
C PRO A 126 -2.82 1.80 -8.80
N ARG A 127 -1.97 0.91 -9.31
CA ARG A 127 -1.63 -0.38 -8.75
C ARG A 127 -0.13 -0.56 -8.70
N VAL A 128 0.36 -0.92 -7.52
CA VAL A 128 1.77 -1.14 -7.26
C VAL A 128 1.92 -2.53 -6.65
N CYS A 129 2.94 -3.27 -7.09
CA CYS A 129 3.31 -4.55 -6.50
C CYS A 129 4.82 -4.58 -6.31
N LEU A 130 5.27 -4.80 -5.08
CA LEU A 130 6.71 -4.81 -4.76
C LEU A 130 7.08 -5.89 -3.76
N TRP A 131 8.29 -6.41 -3.89
CA TRP A 131 8.86 -7.35 -2.95
C TRP A 131 10.38 -7.46 -3.11
N GLY A 132 11.05 -7.90 -2.05
CA GLY A 132 12.43 -8.37 -2.07
C GLY A 132 12.52 -9.85 -1.72
N ILE A 133 13.68 -10.46 -2.02
CA ILE A 133 13.97 -11.84 -1.60
C ILE A 133 14.17 -11.94 -0.08
N ASP A 134 14.57 -10.85 0.56
CA ASP A 134 14.73 -10.66 1.99
C ASP A 134 14.26 -9.25 2.43
N ASP A 135 14.41 -8.96 3.72
CA ASP A 135 13.95 -7.70 4.34
C ASP A 135 14.72 -6.48 3.81
N GLU A 136 16.04 -6.60 3.66
CA GLU A 136 16.90 -5.53 3.13
C GLU A 136 16.53 -5.21 1.68
N SER A 137 16.35 -6.23 0.85
CA SER A 137 15.95 -6.06 -0.55
C SER A 137 14.52 -5.52 -0.68
N THR A 138 13.64 -5.85 0.26
CA THR A 138 12.30 -5.23 0.33
C THR A 138 12.44 -3.75 0.63
N GLY A 139 13.32 -3.38 1.56
CA GLY A 139 13.70 -2.00 1.83
C GLY A 139 14.17 -1.24 0.58
N LEU A 140 14.98 -1.86 -0.29
CA LEU A 140 15.40 -1.23 -1.56
C LEU A 140 14.21 -0.92 -2.49
N ALA A 141 13.26 -1.86 -2.64
CA ALA A 141 12.07 -1.63 -3.45
C ALA A 141 11.16 -0.56 -2.84
N MET A 142 11.01 -0.56 -1.51
CA MET A 142 10.25 0.42 -0.75
C MET A 142 10.83 1.83 -0.91
N ASP A 143 12.13 2.01 -0.63
CA ASP A 143 12.79 3.31 -0.75
C ASP A 143 12.73 3.81 -2.20
N ARG A 144 12.87 2.91 -3.18
CA ARG A 144 12.74 3.27 -4.59
C ARG A 144 11.32 3.71 -4.94
N PHE A 145 10.29 3.04 -4.43
CA PHE A 145 8.90 3.45 -4.63
C PHE A 145 8.60 4.79 -3.95
N GLU A 146 8.94 4.92 -2.67
CA GLU A 146 8.72 6.14 -1.87
C GLU A 146 9.38 7.37 -2.50
N THR A 147 10.58 7.23 -3.04
CA THR A 147 11.33 8.37 -3.61
C THR A 147 10.93 8.75 -5.03
N ARG A 148 10.39 7.81 -5.82
CA ARG A 148 10.15 8.04 -7.25
C ARG A 148 8.69 8.10 -7.64
N TRP A 149 7.79 7.38 -6.97
CA TRP A 149 6.42 7.18 -7.45
C TRP A 149 5.34 7.43 -6.39
N LEU A 150 5.70 7.61 -5.12
CA LEU A 150 4.68 7.74 -4.06
C LEU A 150 3.82 8.99 -4.24
N GLU A 151 4.42 10.13 -4.58
CA GLU A 151 3.68 11.37 -4.79
C GLU A 151 2.75 11.23 -6.01
N GLU A 152 3.25 10.72 -7.14
CA GLU A 152 2.42 10.50 -8.33
C GLU A 152 1.33 9.44 -8.13
N PHE A 153 1.61 8.40 -7.32
CA PHE A 153 0.61 7.42 -6.92
C PHE A 153 -0.51 8.07 -6.10
N LEU A 154 -0.17 8.95 -5.15
CA LEU A 154 -1.16 9.67 -4.35
C LEU A 154 -1.97 10.66 -5.20
N ASP A 155 -1.35 11.33 -6.18
CA ASP A 155 -2.07 12.16 -7.14
C ASP A 155 -3.10 11.34 -7.93
N ALA A 156 -2.72 10.14 -8.39
CA ALA A 156 -3.63 9.23 -9.09
C ALA A 156 -4.76 8.72 -8.18
N VAL A 157 -4.46 8.42 -6.91
CA VAL A 157 -5.45 8.01 -5.90
C VAL A 157 -6.49 9.11 -5.68
N GLU A 158 -6.05 10.35 -5.51
CA GLU A 158 -6.94 11.50 -5.26
C GLU A 158 -7.94 11.67 -6.41
N ASN A 159 -7.48 11.58 -7.65
CA ASN A 159 -8.35 11.62 -8.83
C ASN A 159 -9.40 10.50 -8.86
N VAL A 160 -9.09 9.32 -8.32
CA VAL A 160 -10.04 8.19 -8.23
C VAL A 160 -11.08 8.43 -7.13
N VAL A 161 -10.68 9.00 -5.99
CA VAL A 161 -11.58 9.27 -4.85
C VAL A 161 -12.53 10.43 -5.14
N GLU A 162 -12.11 11.40 -5.95
CA GLU A 162 -12.94 12.54 -6.38
C GLU A 162 -13.97 12.20 -7.49
N ALA A 163 -13.76 11.11 -8.23
CA ALA A 163 -14.58 10.70 -9.38
C ALA A 163 -15.90 10.02 -8.97
#